data_AF-A0A2D6M981-F1
#
_entry.id   AF-A0A2D6M981-F1
#
_cell.length_a   1.000
_cell.length_b   1.000
_cell.length_c   1.000
_cell.angle_alpha   90.00
_cell.angle_beta   90.00
_cell.angle_gamma   90.00
#
_symmetry.space_group_name_H-M   'P 1'
#
loop_
_entity.id
_entity.type
_entity.pdbx_description
1 polymer ?
#
loop_
_entity_poly.entity_id
_entity_poly.type
_entity_poly.pdbx_seq_one_letter_code
_entity_poly.pdbx_strand_id
1 'polypeptide(L)'
;MAKEAHTPGPWSVDGPKPMSIECRVHRIVNPAMFPAAFVPAWDRPGDGEEDGTIEAIANARLIAAAPELLEALVQVKALAEHGSYLREIAEAAIAKVRGETA
;
A
#
# COMPACT_ATOMS: atom_id res chain seq x y z
N MET A 1 16.09 -15.76 6.68
CA MET A 1 15.56 -14.90 5.60
C MET A 1 15.07 -13.64 6.27
N ALA A 2 15.35 -12.44 5.74
CA ALA A 2 14.75 -11.24 6.30
C ALA A 2 13.23 -11.41 6.15
N LYS A 3 12.52 -11.61 7.27
CA LYS A 3 11.06 -11.68 7.29
C LYS A 3 10.61 -10.34 6.73
N GLU A 4 10.08 -10.31 5.51
CA GLU A 4 9.67 -9.07 4.87
C GLU A 4 8.77 -8.34 5.87
N ALA A 5 9.12 -7.11 6.22
CA ALA A 5 8.46 -6.44 7.33
C ALA A 5 6.99 -6.13 7.00
N HIS A 6 6.63 -6.14 5.72
CA HIS A 6 5.34 -5.79 5.13
C HIS A 6 4.90 -6.91 4.19
N THR A 7 3.62 -6.95 3.84
CA THR A 7 3.05 -7.94 2.92
C THR A 7 3.68 -7.79 1.53
N PRO A 8 4.25 -8.84 0.94
CA PRO A 8 4.81 -8.78 -0.41
C PRO A 8 3.74 -8.42 -1.45
N GLY A 9 4.14 -7.69 -2.50
CA GLY A 9 3.30 -7.43 -3.66
C GLY A 9 3.23 -8.63 -4.63
N PRO A 10 2.41 -8.54 -5.70
CA PRO A 10 1.56 -7.42 -6.08
C PRO A 10 0.23 -7.38 -5.32
N TRP A 11 -0.34 -6.18 -5.17
CA TRP A 11 -1.67 -5.97 -4.59
C TRP A 11 -2.69 -5.52 -5.65
N SER A 12 -3.95 -5.87 -5.43
CA SER A 12 -5.11 -5.48 -6.23
C SER A 12 -6.19 -4.87 -5.35
N VAL A 13 -7.06 -4.05 -5.95
CA VAL A 13 -8.28 -3.56 -5.29
C VAL A 13 -9.36 -4.61 -5.49
N ASP A 14 -9.77 -5.24 -4.40
CA ASP A 14 -10.96 -6.07 -4.35
C ASP A 14 -12.14 -5.16 -3.97
N GLY A 15 -13.16 -5.09 -4.83
CA GLY A 15 -14.24 -4.09 -4.78
C GLY A 15 -14.99 -4.01 -3.44
N PRO A 16 -15.97 -3.09 -3.31
CA PRO A 16 -16.64 -2.86 -2.04
C PRO A 16 -17.33 -4.15 -1.53
N LYS A 17 -16.96 -4.59 -0.34
CA LYS A 17 -17.57 -5.72 0.37
C LYS A 17 -18.01 -5.27 1.76
N PRO A 18 -19.19 -5.70 2.22
CA PRO A 18 -19.56 -5.53 3.62
C PRO A 18 -18.55 -6.33 4.48
N MET A 19 -17.93 -5.67 5.45
CA MET A 19 -16.92 -6.28 6.31
C MET A 19 -17.02 -5.70 7.73
N SER A 20 -16.84 -6.57 8.72
CA SER A 20 -16.59 -6.20 10.12
C SER A 20 -15.19 -6.66 10.49
N ILE A 21 -14.42 -5.80 11.16
CA ILE A 21 -13.05 -6.11 11.59
C ILE A 21 -13.03 -6.11 13.12
N GLU A 22 -12.76 -7.26 13.73
CA GLU A 22 -12.70 -7.46 15.19
C GLU A 22 -11.25 -7.56 15.69
N CYS A 23 -10.44 -6.53 15.40
CA CYS A 23 -9.04 -6.47 15.84
C CYS A 23 -8.59 -5.03 16.06
N ARG A 24 -7.37 -4.81 16.57
CA ARG A 24 -6.76 -3.48 16.50
C ARG A 24 -6.52 -3.07 15.05
N VAL A 25 -6.67 -1.80 14.73
CA VAL A 25 -6.53 -1.27 13.37
C VAL A 25 -5.60 -0.07 13.37
N HIS A 26 -4.66 -0.05 12.43
CA HIS A 26 -3.88 1.14 12.10
C HIS A 26 -4.66 1.98 11.09
N ARG A 27 -4.93 3.24 11.46
CA ARG A 27 -5.67 4.18 10.60
C ARG A 27 -4.69 5.12 9.92
N ILE A 28 -4.71 5.12 8.59
CA ILE A 28 -4.00 6.11 7.78
C ILE A 28 -4.97 7.27 7.57
N VAL A 29 -4.56 8.48 7.97
CA VAL A 29 -5.40 9.68 7.95
C VAL A 29 -4.74 10.79 7.16
N ASN A 30 -5.57 11.68 6.59
CA ASN A 30 -5.08 12.95 6.06
C ASN A 30 -4.83 13.97 7.21
N PRO A 31 -4.29 15.16 6.91
CA PRO A 31 -4.05 16.20 7.94
C PRO A 31 -5.31 16.66 8.69
N ALA A 32 -6.50 16.47 8.12
CA ALA A 32 -7.79 16.78 8.75
C ALA A 32 -8.40 15.58 9.51
N MET A 33 -7.62 14.52 9.73
CA MET A 33 -8.02 13.29 10.45
C MET A 33 -9.08 12.43 9.75
N PHE A 34 -9.36 12.68 8.47
CA PHE A 34 -10.23 11.80 7.69
C PHE A 34 -9.48 10.51 7.31
N PRO A 35 -10.09 9.32 7.51
CA PRO A 35 -9.45 8.05 7.18
C PRO A 35 -9.32 7.87 5.67
N ALA A 36 -8.10 7.55 5.22
CA ALA A 36 -7.80 7.16 3.85
C ALA A 36 -7.70 5.63 3.69
N ALA A 37 -7.21 4.94 4.72
CA ALA A 37 -7.10 3.47 4.74
C ALA A 37 -7.09 2.91 6.17
N PHE A 38 -7.45 1.63 6.28
CA PHE A 38 -7.44 0.86 7.51
C PHE A 38 -6.62 -0.41 7.30
N VAL A 39 -5.65 -0.66 8.19
CA VAL A 39 -4.83 -1.87 8.16
C VAL A 39 -5.07 -2.67 9.45
N PRO A 40 -5.73 -3.84 9.38
CA PRO A 40 -5.98 -4.67 10.54
C PRO A 40 -4.68 -5.29 11.06
N ALA A 41 -4.49 -5.31 12.39
CA ALA A 41 -3.29 -5.83 13.05
C ALA A 41 -3.27 -7.36 13.19
N TRP A 42 -4.41 -8.04 13.03
CA TRP A 42 -4.54 -9.48 13.30
C TRP A 42 -3.92 -9.89 14.64
N ASP A 43 -4.25 -9.13 15.70
CA ASP A 43 -3.64 -9.21 17.03
C ASP A 43 -4.32 -10.22 17.97
N ARG A 44 -5.27 -10.99 17.42
CA ARG A 44 -5.94 -12.11 18.07
C ARG A 44 -6.01 -13.29 17.09
N PRO A 45 -4.84 -13.83 16.69
CA PRO A 45 -4.82 -14.96 15.76
C PRO A 45 -5.57 -16.16 16.34
N GLY A 46 -6.26 -16.90 15.49
CA GLY A 46 -6.82 -18.21 15.84
C GLY A 46 -5.73 -19.28 16.00
N ASP A 47 -6.16 -20.50 16.33
CA ASP A 47 -5.23 -21.62 16.49
C ASP A 47 -4.45 -21.89 15.20
N GLY A 48 -3.12 -21.77 15.26
CA GLY A 48 -2.23 -21.99 14.12
C GLY A 48 -1.95 -20.76 13.25
N GLU A 49 -2.50 -19.59 13.60
CA GLU A 49 -2.24 -18.33 12.92
C GLU A 49 -1.11 -17.54 13.58
N GLU A 50 -0.40 -16.71 12.81
CA GLU A 50 0.65 -15.82 13.32
C GLU A 50 0.07 -14.45 13.71
N ASP A 51 0.66 -13.82 14.73
CA ASP A 51 0.37 -12.42 15.08
C ASP A 51 0.84 -11.49 13.94
N GLY A 52 -0.10 -10.75 13.38
CA GLY A 52 0.14 -9.85 12.23
C GLY A 52 0.57 -8.43 12.61
N THR A 53 0.77 -8.10 13.88
CA THR A 53 0.90 -6.71 14.35
C THR A 53 2.10 -6.01 13.71
N ILE A 54 3.22 -6.71 13.56
CA ILE A 54 4.45 -6.18 12.94
C ILE A 54 4.25 -5.95 11.44
N GLU A 55 3.58 -6.87 10.76
CA GLU A 55 3.29 -6.74 9.33
C GLU A 55 2.32 -5.58 9.09
N ALA A 56 1.29 -5.45 9.92
CA ALA A 56 0.28 -4.41 9.81
C ALA A 56 0.85 -3.00 10.01
N ILE A 57 1.77 -2.80 10.96
CA ILE A 57 2.41 -1.48 11.13
C ILE A 57 3.31 -1.14 9.94
N ALA A 58 4.01 -2.12 9.35
CA ALA A 58 4.82 -1.87 8.16
C ALA A 58 3.97 -1.58 6.92
N ASN A 59 2.88 -2.33 6.73
CA ASN A 59 1.88 -2.07 5.70
C ASN A 59 1.28 -0.67 5.85
N ALA A 60 0.93 -0.27 7.08
CA ALA A 60 0.40 1.06 7.36
C ALA A 60 1.42 2.16 7.01
N ARG A 61 2.70 1.96 7.31
CA ARG A 61 3.77 2.90 6.92
C ARG A 61 3.95 2.98 5.40
N LEU A 62 3.90 1.83 4.72
CA LEU A 62 4.02 1.75 3.26
C LEU A 62 2.85 2.48 2.58
N ILE A 63 1.62 2.27 3.03
CA ILE A 63 0.44 2.97 2.51
C ILE A 63 0.49 4.46 2.84
N ALA A 64 0.93 4.84 4.05
CA ALA A 64 1.06 6.24 4.44
C ALA A 64 2.07 7.01 3.58
N ALA A 65 3.12 6.34 3.10
CA ALA A 65 4.13 6.91 2.21
C ALA A 65 3.69 6.95 0.73
N ALA A 66 2.51 6.42 0.39
CA ALA A 66 2.07 6.32 -1.01
C ALA A 66 2.00 7.67 -1.76
N PRO A 67 1.56 8.79 -1.15
CA PRO A 67 1.60 10.10 -1.80
C PRO A 67 3.01 10.54 -2.17
N GLU A 68 3.97 10.45 -1.24
CA GLU A 68 5.37 10.85 -1.44
C GLU A 68 6.05 9.94 -2.48
N LEU A 69 5.73 8.64 -2.45
CA LEU A 69 6.23 7.68 -3.45
C LEU A 69 5.68 7.99 -4.85
N LEU A 70 4.41 8.39 -4.97
CA LEU A 70 3.83 8.80 -6.25
C LEU A 70 4.49 10.07 -6.78
N GLU A 71 4.72 11.07 -5.92
CA GLU A 71 5.43 12.30 -6.29
C GLU A 71 6.87 12.03 -6.74
N ALA A 72 7.59 11.18 -6.01
CA ALA A 72 8.93 10.76 -6.40
C ALA A 72 8.94 10.05 -7.75
N LEU A 73 7.96 9.18 -8.01
CA LEU A 73 7.85 8.45 -9.26
C LEU A 73 7.55 9.38 -10.46
N VAL A 74 6.72 10.42 -10.25
CA VAL A 74 6.48 11.46 -11.27
C VAL A 74 7.78 12.18 -11.65
N GLN A 75 8.62 12.50 -10.66
CA GLN A 75 9.92 13.12 -10.91
C GLN A 75 10.89 12.16 -11.63
N VAL A 76 10.94 10.89 -11.22
CA VAL A 76 11.73 9.86 -11.89
C VAL A 76 11.32 9.72 -13.36
N LYS A 77 10.02 9.68 -13.65
CA LYS A 77 9.50 9.65 -15.03
C LYS A 77 9.97 10.86 -15.85
N ALA A 78 10.00 12.05 -15.26
CA ALA A 78 10.41 13.28 -15.94
C ALA A 78 11.92 13.28 -16.28
N LEU A 79 12.74 12.67 -15.43
CA LEU A 79 14.19 12.55 -15.62
C LEU A 79 14.59 11.38 -16.53
N ALA A 80 13.76 10.35 -16.61
CA ALA A 80 14.03 9.16 -17.41
C ALA A 80 14.02 9.46 -18.92
N GLU A 81 15.01 8.92 -19.62
CA GLU A 81 15.11 9.01 -21.09
C GLU A 81 13.84 8.47 -21.76
N HIS A 82 13.47 9.08 -22.88
CA HIS A 82 12.31 8.64 -23.66
C HIS A 82 12.54 7.23 -24.20
N GLY A 83 11.55 6.34 -24.02
CA GLY A 83 11.65 4.94 -24.42
C GLY A 83 12.52 4.07 -23.51
N SER A 84 12.98 4.59 -22.37
CA SER A 84 13.69 3.77 -21.38
C SER A 84 12.72 2.87 -20.60
N TYR A 85 13.19 1.67 -20.25
CA TYR A 85 12.44 0.71 -19.42
C TYR A 85 12.00 1.31 -18.08
N LEU A 86 12.83 2.17 -17.46
CA LEU A 86 12.47 2.87 -16.22
C LEU A 86 11.29 3.82 -16.41
N ARG A 87 11.21 4.49 -17.56
CA ARG A 87 10.08 5.37 -17.89
C ARG A 87 8.80 4.56 -18.09
N GLU A 88 8.88 3.42 -18.77
CA GLU A 88 7.74 2.52 -18.96
C GLU A 88 7.20 1.98 -17.63
N ILE A 89 8.08 1.55 -16.72
CA ILE A 89 7.68 1.13 -15.36
C ILE A 89 6.99 2.27 -14.62
N ALA A 90 7.58 3.47 -14.64
CA ALA A 90 7.01 4.63 -13.96
C ALA A 90 5.65 5.02 -14.54
N GLU A 91 5.51 4.98 -15.87
CA GLU A 91 4.25 5.22 -16.57
C GLU A 91 3.18 4.20 -16.19
N ALA A 92 3.50 2.91 -16.20
CA ALA A 92 2.57 1.85 -15.81
C ALA A 92 2.11 1.98 -14.34
N ALA A 93 3.03 2.26 -13.43
CA ALA A 93 2.71 2.43 -12.02
C ALA A 93 1.87 3.71 -11.75
N ILE A 94 2.17 4.82 -12.42
CA ILE A 94 1.35 6.05 -12.34
C ILE A 94 -0.05 5.80 -12.91
N ALA A 95 -0.14 5.16 -14.07
CA ALA A 95 -1.42 4.84 -14.71
C ALA A 95 -2.28 3.95 -13.79
N LYS A 96 -1.67 2.95 -13.13
CA LYS A 96 -2.35 2.10 -12.14
C LYS A 96 -2.92 2.91 -10.98
N VAL A 97 -2.15 3.81 -10.36
CA VAL A 97 -2.62 4.63 -9.23
C VAL A 97 -3.75 5.58 -9.63
N ARG A 98 -3.75 6.04 -10.88
CA ARG A 98 -4.82 6.91 -11.42
C ARG A 98 -6.06 6.17 -11.90
N GLY A 99 -6.02 4.84 -11.92
CA GLY A 99 -7.11 4.02 -12.48
C GLY A 99 -7.23 4.09 -14.00
N GLU A 100 -6.14 4.44 -14.69
CA GLU A 100 -6.09 4.53 -16.16
C GLU A 100 -5.88 3.15 -16.83
N THR A 101 -5.48 2.15 -16.05
CA THR A 101 -5.37 0.74 -16.46
C THR A 101 -6.40 -0.08 -15.68
N ALA A 102 -7.38 -0.66 -16.39
CA ALA A 102 -8.35 -1.63 -15.87
C ALA A 102 -7.79 -3.06 -15.97
#